data_AF-A0A3D3T5V7-F1
#
_entry.id   AF-A0A3D3T5V7-F1
#
_cell.length_a   1.000
_cell.length_b   1.000
_cell.length_c   1.000
_cell.angle_alpha   90.00
_cell.angle_beta   90.00
_cell.angle_gamma   90.00
#
_symmetry.space_group_name_H-M   'P 1'
#
loop_
_entity.id
_entity.type
_entity.pdbx_description
1 polymer ?
#
loop_
_entity_poly.entity_id
_entity_poly.type
_entity_poly.pdbx_seq_one_letter_code
_entity_poly.pdbx_strand_id
1 'polypeptide(L)'
;MKIAVVAPGSVPYTIGGAEKLWWGLVDHINSLTSYDAELVKLSSPERTFPELMASYRRFSELDLSGFDRIISTKYPAWMVDHPDHVVYMQHKLRGLYDAYHFCGKPKQLDPDS
;
A
#
# COMPACT_ATOMS: atom_id res chain seq x y z
N MET A 1 -18.09 -8.34 -9.53
CA MET A 1 -17.43 -7.10 -9.10
C MET A 1 -16.00 -7.16 -9.60
N LYS A 2 -15.47 -6.03 -10.08
CA LYS A 2 -14.06 -5.85 -10.41
C LYS A 2 -13.32 -5.28 -9.20
N ILE A 3 -12.26 -5.93 -8.78
CA ILE A 3 -11.50 -5.60 -7.58
C ILE A 3 -10.05 -5.34 -7.97
N ALA A 4 -9.52 -4.16 -7.61
CA ALA A 4 -8.08 -3.93 -7.73
C ALA A 4 -7.41 -4.17 -6.38
N VAL A 5 -6.49 -5.14 -6.33
CA VAL A 5 -5.53 -5.26 -5.23
C VAL A 5 -4.36 -4.35 -5.55
N VAL A 6 -4.16 -3.31 -4.75
CA VAL A 6 -3.19 -2.25 -5.03
C VAL A 6 -2.00 -2.37 -4.09
N ALA A 7 -0.80 -2.37 -4.68
CA ALA A 7 0.44 -2.59 -3.96
C ALA A 7 1.62 -1.78 -4.52
N PRO A 8 2.57 -1.34 -3.68
CA PRO A 8 3.83 -0.78 -4.14
C PRO A 8 4.78 -1.86 -4.69
N GLY A 9 5.41 -1.61 -5.83
CA GLY A 9 6.55 -2.39 -6.32
C GLY A 9 7.86 -1.83 -5.79
N SER A 10 8.71 -2.70 -5.22
CA SER A 10 10.05 -2.30 -4.77
C SER A 10 10.93 -1.84 -5.93
N VAL A 11 11.88 -0.94 -5.66
CA VAL A 11 12.89 -0.49 -6.63
C VAL A 11 14.28 -0.65 -5.99
N PRO A 12 15.12 -1.61 -6.45
CA PRO A 12 14.89 -2.54 -7.56
C PRO A 12 13.76 -3.53 -7.29
N TYR A 13 13.20 -4.10 -8.36
CA TYR A 13 12.15 -5.11 -8.25
C TYR A 13 12.68 -6.36 -7.52
N THR A 14 11.93 -6.81 -6.52
CA THR A 14 12.24 -8.01 -5.75
C THR A 14 10.97 -8.83 -5.53
N ILE A 15 11.13 -10.12 -5.31
CA ILE A 15 10.04 -11.03 -4.94
C ILE A 15 10.28 -11.46 -3.50
N GLY A 16 9.40 -11.02 -2.60
CA GLY A 16 9.42 -11.36 -1.18
C GLY A 16 8.09 -11.93 -0.70
N GLY A 17 7.91 -11.90 0.62
CA GLY A 17 6.66 -12.35 1.25
C GLY A 17 5.45 -11.50 0.86
N ALA A 18 5.65 -10.21 0.59
CA ALA A 18 4.58 -9.30 0.18
C ALA A 18 4.03 -9.67 -1.20
N GLU A 19 4.90 -9.93 -2.18
CA GLU A 19 4.52 -10.37 -3.53
C GLU A 19 3.74 -11.69 -3.50
N LYS A 20 4.23 -12.67 -2.74
CA LYS A 20 3.54 -13.96 -2.58
C LYS A 20 2.15 -13.79 -1.95
N LEU A 21 2.02 -12.89 -0.98
CA LEU A 21 0.73 -12.58 -0.38
C LEU A 21 -0.23 -11.97 -1.40
N TRP A 22 0.22 -10.99 -2.20
CA TRP A 22 -0.63 -10.33 -3.18
C TRP A 22 -1.10 -11.27 -4.29
N TRP A 23 -0.18 -12.09 -4.83
CA TRP A 23 -0.53 -13.12 -5.81
C TRP A 23 -1.53 -14.11 -5.22
N GLY A 24 -1.26 -14.63 -4.03
CA GLY A 24 -2.19 -15.52 -3.34
C GLY A 24 -3.56 -14.88 -3.12
N LEU A 25 -3.62 -13.61 -2.72
CA LEU A 25 -4.87 -12.89 -2.51
C LEU A 25 -5.68 -12.78 -3.81
N VAL A 26 -5.05 -12.35 -4.91
CA VAL A 26 -5.72 -12.24 -6.22
C VAL A 26 -6.17 -13.61 -6.72
N ASP A 27 -5.28 -14.61 -6.68
CA ASP A 27 -5.59 -15.98 -7.13
C ASP A 27 -6.76 -16.58 -6.34
N HIS A 28 -6.83 -16.38 -5.03
CA HIS A 28 -7.92 -16.91 -4.19
C HIS A 28 -9.23 -16.14 -4.40
N ILE A 29 -9.20 -14.81 -4.60
CA ILE A 29 -10.43 -14.09 -4.95
C ILE A 29 -10.99 -14.61 -6.28
N ASN A 30 -10.14 -14.75 -7.29
CA ASN A 30 -10.54 -15.22 -8.62
C ASN A 30 -10.99 -16.67 -8.66
N SER A 31 -10.40 -17.55 -7.83
CA SER A 31 -10.74 -18.98 -7.84
C SER A 31 -11.88 -19.36 -6.90
N LEU A 32 -12.11 -18.60 -5.82
CA LEU A 32 -13.09 -18.94 -4.78
C LEU A 32 -14.37 -18.10 -4.84
N THR A 33 -14.41 -17.06 -5.68
CA THR A 33 -15.56 -16.15 -5.81
C THR A 33 -15.94 -15.94 -7.28
N SER A 34 -17.08 -15.28 -7.52
CA SER A 34 -17.47 -14.81 -8.87
C SER A 34 -16.92 -13.42 -9.21
N TYR A 35 -16.00 -12.90 -8.39
CA TYR A 35 -15.36 -11.59 -8.60
C TYR A 35 -14.15 -11.71 -9.51
N ASP A 36 -13.82 -10.58 -10.13
CA ASP A 36 -12.68 -10.42 -11.04
C ASP A 36 -11.67 -9.51 -10.36
N ALA A 37 -10.54 -10.08 -9.93
CA ALA A 37 -9.50 -9.39 -9.19
C ALA A 37 -8.22 -9.26 -10.00
N GLU A 38 -7.65 -8.05 -9.98
CA GLU A 38 -6.39 -7.74 -10.66
C GLU A 38 -5.39 -7.12 -9.69
N LEU A 39 -4.10 -7.43 -9.87
CA LEU A 39 -3.02 -6.82 -9.10
C LEU A 39 -2.51 -5.58 -9.82
N VAL A 40 -2.74 -4.40 -9.23
CA VAL A 40 -2.22 -3.12 -9.73
C VAL A 40 -0.98 -2.71 -8.93
N LYS A 41 0.18 -2.69 -9.58
CA LYS A 41 1.46 -2.30 -8.97
C LYS A 41 2.05 -1.07 -9.63
N LEU A 42 2.41 -0.08 -8.80
CA LEU A 42 3.25 1.05 -9.22
C LEU A 42 4.62 0.95 -8.57
N SER A 43 5.67 1.30 -9.33
CA SER A 43 7.02 1.44 -8.79
C SER A 43 7.05 2.48 -7.67
N SER A 44 7.58 2.08 -6.52
CA SER A 44 7.61 2.90 -5.31
C SER A 44 9.02 2.98 -4.71
N PRO A 45 9.95 3.71 -5.34
CA PRO A 45 11.26 3.96 -4.74
C PRO A 45 11.10 4.72 -3.41
N GLU A 46 11.83 4.29 -2.38
CA GLU A 46 11.73 4.84 -1.03
C GLU A 46 13.11 5.12 -0.40
N ARG A 47 14.14 5.35 -1.22
CA ARG A 47 15.52 5.54 -0.73
C ARG A 47 15.74 6.93 -0.14
N THR A 48 14.95 7.89 -0.59
CA THR A 48 14.99 9.28 -0.12
C THR A 48 13.58 9.78 0.19
N PHE A 49 13.48 10.80 1.04
CA PHE A 49 12.19 11.40 1.36
C PHE A 49 11.45 11.96 0.12
N PRO A 50 12.11 12.68 -0.82
CA PRO A 50 11.45 13.11 -2.05
C PRO A 50 10.95 11.96 -2.94
N GLU A 51 11.70 10.86 -3.05
CA GLU A 51 11.23 9.66 -3.78
C GLU A 51 9.96 9.11 -3.15
N LEU A 52 9.96 8.97 -1.82
CA LEU A 52 8.81 8.51 -1.07
C LEU A 52 7.60 9.41 -1.31
N MET A 53 7.74 10.73 -1.13
CA MET A 53 6.64 11.68 -1.36
C MET A 53 6.13 11.66 -2.80
N ALA A 54 7.01 11.52 -3.79
CA ALA A 54 6.61 11.37 -5.18
C ALA A 54 5.81 10.07 -5.41
N SER A 55 6.14 8.98 -4.72
CA SER A 55 5.35 7.75 -4.75
C SER A 55 3.98 7.91 -4.09
N TYR A 56 3.89 8.57 -2.93
CA TYR A 56 2.59 8.93 -2.31
C TYR A 56 1.72 9.72 -3.30
N ARG A 57 2.28 10.74 -3.95
CA ARG A 57 1.57 11.55 -4.95
C ARG A 57 1.05 10.72 -6.12
N ARG A 58 1.87 9.83 -6.67
CA ARG A 58 1.45 8.96 -7.79
C ARG A 58 0.28 8.06 -7.42
N PHE A 59 0.24 7.54 -6.19
CA PHE A 59 -0.88 6.74 -5.72
C PHE A 59 -2.14 7.59 -5.46
N SER A 60 -2.01 8.82 -4.95
CA SER A 60 -3.18 9.71 -4.77
C SER A 60 -3.77 10.20 -6.08
N GLU A 61 -2.97 10.27 -7.14
CA GLU A 61 -3.40 10.67 -8.49
C GLU A 61 -3.79 9.46 -9.36
N LEU A 62 -3.69 8.23 -8.83
CA LEU A 62 -4.02 7.01 -9.56
C LEU A 62 -5.54 6.84 -9.65
N ASP A 63 -6.09 7.03 -10.85
CA ASP A 63 -7.50 6.78 -11.12
C ASP A 63 -7.76 5.27 -11.30
N LEU A 64 -8.52 4.70 -10.37
CA LEU A 64 -9.00 3.32 -10.42
C LEU A 64 -10.54 3.24 -10.45
N SER A 65 -11.22 4.28 -10.92
CA SER A 65 -12.70 4.33 -11.04
C SER A 65 -13.31 3.22 -11.91
N GLY A 66 -12.50 2.53 -12.71
CA GLY A 66 -12.92 1.35 -13.48
C GLY A 66 -13.10 0.07 -12.65
N PHE A 67 -12.74 0.08 -11.36
CA PHE A 67 -12.96 -1.02 -10.42
C PHE A 67 -14.14 -0.70 -9.50
N ASP A 68 -14.88 -1.72 -9.07
CA ASP A 68 -15.97 -1.55 -8.11
C ASP A 68 -15.44 -1.39 -6.68
N ARG A 69 -14.26 -1.95 -6.38
CA ARG A 69 -13.61 -1.90 -5.06
C ARG A 69 -12.09 -1.93 -5.18
N ILE A 70 -11.43 -1.23 -4.26
CA ILE A 70 -9.98 -1.28 -4.09
C ILE A 70 -9.61 -1.94 -2.77
N ILE A 71 -8.61 -2.83 -2.79
CA ILE A 71 -7.95 -3.38 -1.60
C ILE A 71 -6.49 -2.93 -1.62
N SER A 72 -6.14 -1.97 -0.77
CA SER A 72 -4.76 -1.49 -0.62
C SER A 72 -4.05 -2.21 0.53
N THR A 73 -2.75 -2.47 0.38
CA THR A 73 -2.06 -3.44 1.25
C THR A 73 -0.89 -2.87 2.06
N LYS A 74 -0.15 -1.93 1.48
CA LYS A 74 1.00 -1.26 2.10
C LYS A 74 1.08 0.19 1.62
N TYR A 75 1.61 1.08 2.47
CA TYR A 75 2.02 2.41 2.00
C TYR A 75 2.98 2.30 0.79
N PRO A 76 2.89 3.20 -0.20
CA PRO A 76 1.98 4.34 -0.29
C PRO A 76 0.62 4.01 -0.95
N ALA A 77 0.31 2.75 -1.25
CA ALA A 77 -0.92 2.37 -1.97
C ALA A 77 -2.22 2.74 -1.22
N TRP A 78 -2.13 3.04 0.08
CA TRP A 78 -3.26 3.56 0.87
C TRP A 78 -3.73 4.95 0.43
N MET A 79 -2.94 5.67 -0.38
CA MET A 79 -3.29 7.01 -0.86
C MET A 79 -4.31 7.03 -2.01
N VAL A 80 -4.60 5.89 -2.62
CA VAL A 80 -5.62 5.81 -3.67
C VAL A 80 -6.95 6.28 -3.10
N ASP A 81 -7.59 7.25 -3.76
CA ASP A 81 -8.92 7.72 -3.41
C ASP A 81 -9.97 6.92 -4.18
N HIS A 82 -10.83 6.19 -3.46
CA HIS A 82 -11.88 5.37 -4.06
C HIS A 82 -13.08 5.27 -3.11
N PRO A 83 -14.34 5.37 -3.60
CA PRO A 83 -15.52 5.33 -2.74
C PRO A 83 -15.69 4.03 -1.94
N ASP A 84 -15.22 2.90 -2.49
CA ASP A 84 -15.13 1.62 -1.78
C ASP A 84 -13.67 1.18 -1.68
N HIS A 85 -13.01 1.61 -0.60
CA HIS A 85 -11.59 1.37 -0.34
C HIS A 85 -11.37 0.60 0.95
N VAL A 86 -10.91 -0.64 0.81
CA VAL A 86 -10.52 -1.50 1.92
C VAL A 86 -9.01 -1.43 2.12
N VAL A 87 -8.58 -1.17 3.36
CA VAL A 87 -7.16 -1.23 3.74
C VAL A 87 -6.87 -2.56 4.41
N TYR A 88 -6.23 -3.48 3.68
CA TYR A 88 -5.69 -4.72 4.24
C TYR A 88 -4.25 -4.48 4.72
N MET A 89 -4.10 -3.93 5.93
CA MET A 89 -2.81 -3.53 6.48
C MET A 89 -1.86 -4.72 6.67
N GLN A 90 -0.92 -4.93 5.74
CA GLN A 90 0.05 -6.03 5.81
C GLN A 90 1.03 -5.89 6.98
N HIS A 91 1.71 -4.74 7.05
CA HIS A 91 2.66 -4.48 8.11
C HIS A 91 2.72 -3.00 8.43
N LYS A 92 2.89 -2.72 9.72
CA LYS A 92 3.27 -1.40 10.19
C LYS A 92 4.78 -1.20 9.95
N LEU A 93 5.24 0.04 9.86
CA LEU A 93 6.65 0.36 9.68
C LEU A 93 7.43 0.09 10.97
N ARG A 94 7.72 -1.18 11.24
CA ARG A 94 8.41 -1.62 12.46
C ARG A 94 9.74 -0.89 12.64
N GLY A 95 10.49 -0.67 11.56
CA GLY A 95 11.74 0.08 11.60
C GLY A 95 11.59 1.48 12.18
N LEU A 96 10.47 2.17 11.91
CA LEU A 96 10.20 3.48 12.51
C LEU A 96 9.99 3.37 14.01
N TYR A 97 9.22 2.39 14.49
CA TYR A 97 8.98 2.23 15.93
C TYR A 97 10.24 1.80 16.67
N ASP A 98 10.94 0.82 16.11
CA ASP A 98 12.17 0.27 16.67
C ASP A 98 13.27 1.34 16.70
N ALA A 99 13.34 2.21 15.68
CA ALA A 99 14.31 3.30 15.59
C ALA A 99 13.82 4.65 16.15
N TYR A 100 12.57 4.78 16.59
CA TYR A 100 11.97 6.08 16.96
C TYR A 100 12.78 6.80 18.04
N HIS A 101 13.37 6.04 18.97
CA HIS A 101 14.20 6.56 20.03
C HIS A 101 15.47 7.28 19.53
N PHE A 102 15.94 7.01 18.32
CA PHE A 102 17.04 7.75 17.69
C PHE A 102 16.62 9.12 17.17
N CYS A 103 15.32 9.37 16.99
CA CYS A 103 14.82 10.62 16.43
C CYS A 103 14.81 11.79 17.43
N GLY A 104 14.96 11.53 18.73
CA GLY A 104 14.89 12.56 19.77
C GLY A 104 13.53 13.28 19.83
N LYS A 105 12.46 12.66 19.32
CA LYS A 105 11.11 13.21 19.28
C LYS A 105 10.24 12.67 20.44
N PRO A 106 9.26 13.45 20.93
CA PRO A 106 8.40 13.03 22.03
C PRO A 106 7.49 11.86 21.61
N LYS A 107 7.38 10.85 22.46
CA LYS A 107 6.52 9.67 22.22
C LYS A 107 5.03 9.95 22.44
N GLN A 108 4.71 11.03 23.14
CA GLN A 108 3.36 11.51 23.37
C GLN A 108 3.20 12.81 22.59
N LEU A 109 2.09 12.92 21.87
CA LEU A 109 1.68 14.20 21.28
C LEU A 109 1.30 15.12 22.43
N ASP A 110 1.75 16.37 22.37
CA ASP A 110 1.25 17.39 23.27
C ASP A 110 -0.21 17.65 22.85
N PRO A 111 -1.21 17.46 23.71
CA PRO A 111 -2.62 17.64 23.33
C PRO A 111 -2.92 19.05 22.80
N ASP A 112 -2.05 20.01 23.14
CA ASP A 112 -2.20 21.44 22.87
C ASP A 112 -1.26 21.94 21.74
N SER A 113 -0.54 21.07 21.03
CA SER A 113 0.35 21.43 19.89
C SER A 113 -0.30 21.35 18.51
#